data_AF-A0A3D1X170-F1
#
_entry.id   AF-A0A3D1X170-F1
#
_cell.length_a   1.000
_cell.length_b   1.000
_cell.length_c   1.000
_cell.angle_alpha   90.00
_cell.angle_beta   90.00
_cell.angle_gamma   90.00
#
_symmetry.space_group_name_H-M   'P 1'
#
loop_
_entity.id
_entity.type
_entity.pdbx_description
1 polymer ?
#
loop_
_entity_poly.entity_id
_entity_poly.type
_entity_poly.pdbx_seq_one_letter_code
_entity_poly.pdbx_strand_id
1 'polypeptide(L)'
;MNVFTVPMKLLTAVVLDEVTDTVKKELLRLGVLDFIQVSRLAPEQAARLSVQKQQEEPGTYTNLRSRVETLFMQAGMPTPSSEKLNPDTMQPLEVGKAKALVDKVVGDLSTIREQQKQLSQSRIRVDELLRYVTEEKLQYLDIRIGQVGKGNDALIRSRLANQAFVLIQPATWKDFVLLTLKRDRQQVSPLVETLQWMENPDGGLQRVALPFLQAELEQQMENLGKANAEIKERITLRIKEDMESLETLWCDLRLHELLGEIAQNFSHTRNTTIFSGWVPQSESSALESVIRAAADGACVIEWTDAKYLPR
;
A
#
# COMPACT_ATOMS: atom_id res chain seq x y z
N MET A 1 31.14 -23.38 4.94
CA MET A 1 29.96 -23.26 5.82
C MET A 1 29.16 -24.54 5.66
N ASN A 2 29.33 -25.50 6.56
CA ASN A 2 28.53 -26.72 6.53
C ASN A 2 27.11 -26.35 6.98
N VAL A 3 26.14 -26.53 6.10
CA VAL A 3 24.72 -26.42 6.41
C VAL A 3 24.36 -27.66 7.23
N PHE A 4 24.61 -27.62 8.53
CA PHE A 4 24.19 -28.67 9.45
C PHE A 4 22.70 -28.48 9.73
N THR A 5 21.88 -29.47 9.36
CA THR A 5 20.47 -29.53 9.74
C THR A 5 20.35 -29.81 11.23
N VAL A 6 19.54 -29.01 11.94
CA VAL A 6 19.26 -29.21 13.37
C VAL A 6 18.38 -30.46 13.55
N PRO A 7 18.66 -31.34 14.53
CA PRO A 7 17.79 -32.49 14.80
C PRO A 7 16.40 -32.03 15.25
N MET A 8 15.35 -32.57 14.62
CA MET A 8 13.95 -32.22 14.87
C MET A 8 13.21 -33.38 15.56
N LYS A 9 12.22 -33.06 16.39
CA LYS A 9 11.25 -33.99 16.95
C LYS A 9 9.84 -33.58 16.56
N LEU A 10 8.98 -34.55 16.31
CA LEU A 10 7.57 -34.31 16.07
C LEU A 10 6.85 -34.26 17.42
N LEU A 11 6.17 -33.16 17.67
CA LEU A 11 5.24 -32.98 18.77
C LEU A 11 3.83 -33.35 18.32
N THR A 12 3.11 -34.14 19.11
CA THR A 12 1.64 -34.24 19.04
C THR A 12 1.09 -33.90 20.42
N ALA A 13 0.21 -32.91 20.49
CA ALA A 13 -0.36 -32.44 21.74
C ALA A 13 -1.89 -32.44 21.68
N VAL A 14 -2.51 -32.85 22.79
CA VAL A 14 -3.94 -32.80 23.04
C VAL A 14 -4.18 -31.96 24.28
N VAL A 15 -4.99 -30.91 24.14
CA VAL A 15 -5.35 -29.98 25.21
C VAL A 15 -6.87 -29.88 25.32
N LEU A 16 -7.40 -29.41 26.44
CA LEU A 16 -8.83 -29.11 26.57
C LEU A 16 -9.22 -27.92 25.68
N ASP A 17 -10.44 -27.92 25.15
CA ASP A 17 -10.91 -26.85 24.27
C ASP A 17 -10.89 -25.48 24.99
N GLU A 18 -11.25 -25.45 26.27
CA GLU A 18 -11.29 -24.27 27.14
C GLU A 18 -9.94 -23.52 27.27
N VAL A 19 -8.82 -24.23 27.18
CA VAL A 19 -7.47 -23.65 27.30
C VAL A 19 -6.78 -23.42 25.96
N THR A 20 -7.47 -23.72 24.86
CA THR A 20 -6.89 -23.71 23.50
C THR A 20 -6.34 -22.35 23.11
N ASP A 21 -7.05 -21.26 23.41
CA ASP A 21 -6.61 -19.92 23.03
C ASP A 21 -5.39 -19.45 23.83
N THR A 22 -5.30 -19.82 25.11
CA THR A 22 -4.10 -19.58 25.93
C THR A 22 -2.90 -20.32 25.36
N VAL A 23 -3.08 -21.60 24.98
CA VAL A 23 -2.02 -22.40 24.36
C VAL A 23 -1.58 -21.80 23.03
N LYS A 24 -2.50 -21.35 22.15
CA LYS A 24 -2.15 -20.71 20.87
C LYS A 24 -1.28 -19.46 21.08
N LYS A 25 -1.61 -18.62 22.06
CA LYS A 25 -0.82 -17.41 22.38
C LYS A 25 0.61 -17.76 22.82
N GLU A 26 0.76 -18.77 23.67
CA GLU A 26 2.07 -19.22 24.13
C GLU A 26 2.89 -19.86 23.00
N LEU A 27 2.26 -20.63 22.11
CA LEU A 27 2.92 -21.18 20.93
C LEU A 27 3.39 -20.07 19.99
N LEU A 28 2.58 -19.04 19.77
CA LEU A 28 2.96 -17.87 18.98
C LEU A 28 4.12 -17.10 19.61
N ARG A 29 4.11 -16.95 20.94
CA ARG A 29 5.17 -16.26 21.70
C ARG A 29 6.52 -16.96 21.58
N LEU A 30 6.53 -18.29 21.67
CA LEU A 30 7.76 -19.07 21.53
C LEU A 30 8.25 -19.15 20.07
N GLY A 31 7.33 -19.32 19.11
CA GLY A 31 7.68 -19.32 17.68
C GLY A 31 8.59 -20.48 17.22
N VAL A 32 8.68 -21.58 17.99
CA VAL A 32 9.60 -22.70 17.73
C VAL A 32 8.96 -23.89 17.01
N LEU A 33 7.64 -23.88 16.83
CA LEU A 33 6.85 -25.00 16.32
C LEU A 33 6.47 -24.78 14.85
N ASP A 34 6.88 -25.70 13.97
CA ASP A 34 6.45 -25.75 12.57
C ASP A 34 5.25 -26.69 12.42
N PHE A 35 4.05 -26.13 12.29
CA PHE A 35 2.81 -26.88 12.33
C PHE A 35 2.63 -27.83 11.14
N ILE A 36 2.06 -29.01 11.43
CA ILE A 36 1.57 -29.92 10.40
C ILE A 36 0.10 -30.25 10.66
N GLN A 37 -0.64 -30.42 9.56
CA GLN A 37 -2.03 -30.83 9.66
C GLN A 37 -2.12 -32.25 10.22
N VAL A 38 -2.85 -32.41 11.32
CA VAL A 38 -3.09 -33.71 11.98
C VAL A 38 -3.70 -34.72 11.01
N SER A 39 -4.48 -34.26 10.03
CA SER A 39 -5.05 -35.09 8.95
C SER A 39 -4.00 -35.85 8.13
N ARG A 40 -2.78 -35.33 8.03
CA ARG A 40 -1.67 -35.97 7.31
C ARG A 40 -1.02 -37.11 8.11
N LEU A 41 -1.12 -37.06 9.45
CA LEU A 41 -0.53 -38.08 10.32
C LEU A 41 -1.44 -39.31 10.49
N ALA A 42 -2.75 -39.10 10.57
CA ALA A 42 -3.71 -40.19 10.78
C ALA A 42 -4.99 -39.98 9.94
N PRO A 43 -4.97 -40.28 8.63
CA PRO A 43 -6.09 -40.00 7.71
C PRO A 43 -7.42 -40.65 8.13
N GLU A 44 -7.37 -41.87 8.68
CA GLU A 44 -8.56 -42.60 9.13
C GLU A 44 -9.22 -41.98 10.37
N GLN A 45 -8.41 -41.40 11.26
CA GLN A 45 -8.88 -40.71 12.47
C GLN A 45 -9.31 -39.27 12.18
N ALA A 46 -8.70 -38.66 11.16
CA ALA A 46 -8.99 -37.30 10.70
C ALA A 46 -10.45 -37.10 10.29
N ALA A 47 -11.10 -38.14 9.75
CA ALA A 47 -12.51 -38.09 9.37
C ALA A 47 -13.47 -37.85 10.56
N ARG A 48 -13.00 -38.06 11.79
CA ARG A 48 -13.76 -37.82 13.04
C ARG A 48 -13.45 -36.46 13.68
N LEU A 49 -12.45 -35.75 13.15
CA LEU A 49 -12.02 -34.45 13.65
C LEU A 49 -12.72 -33.34 12.86
N SER A 50 -13.25 -32.36 13.57
CA SER A 50 -13.80 -31.16 12.95
C SER A 50 -12.76 -30.05 12.95
N VAL A 51 -12.68 -29.32 11.83
CA VAL A 51 -11.99 -28.02 11.79
C VAL A 51 -13.00 -26.97 12.26
N GLN A 52 -12.66 -26.22 13.30
CA GLN A 52 -13.53 -25.17 13.80
C GLN A 52 -13.65 -24.06 12.73
N LYS A 53 -14.88 -23.71 12.36
CA LYS A 53 -15.12 -22.51 11.54
C LYS A 53 -14.82 -21.30 12.42
N GLN A 54 -13.75 -20.56 12.10
CA GLN A 54 -13.49 -19.27 12.71
C GLN A 54 -14.69 -18.34 12.48
N GLN A 55 -15.07 -17.59 13.52
CA GLN A 55 -16.20 -16.66 13.47
C GLN A 55 -15.97 -15.51 12.48
N GLU A 56 -14.71 -15.14 12.26
CA GLU A 56 -14.31 -14.15 11.27
C GLU A 56 -13.51 -14.81 10.14
N GLU A 57 -13.78 -14.39 8.90
CA GLU A 57 -13.01 -14.87 7.76
C GLU A 57 -11.56 -14.36 7.87
N PRO A 58 -10.54 -15.26 7.78
CA PRO A 58 -9.13 -14.91 7.86
C PRO A 58 -8.73 -13.75 6.94
N GLY A 59 -9.40 -13.63 5.78
CA GLY A 59 -9.15 -12.57 4.82
C GLY A 59 -9.47 -11.16 5.34
N THR A 60 -10.30 -11.00 6.38
CA THR A 60 -10.69 -9.68 6.91
C THR A 60 -9.50 -8.96 7.53
N TYR A 61 -8.73 -9.65 8.38
CA TYR A 61 -7.54 -9.07 9.01
C TYR A 61 -6.46 -8.75 7.98
N THR A 62 -6.21 -9.65 7.03
CA THR A 62 -5.26 -9.44 5.92
C THR A 62 -5.62 -8.26 5.03
N ASN A 63 -6.90 -8.11 4.71
CA ASN A 63 -7.37 -6.96 3.95
C ASN A 63 -7.21 -5.66 4.74
N LEU A 64 -7.52 -5.64 6.04
CA LEU A 64 -7.31 -4.43 6.86
C LEU A 64 -5.83 -4.10 7.04
N ARG A 65 -4.98 -5.10 7.27
CA ARG A 65 -3.52 -4.89 7.41
C ARG A 65 -2.92 -4.32 6.14
N SER A 66 -3.23 -4.88 4.98
CA SER A 66 -2.72 -4.37 3.69
C SER A 66 -3.15 -2.92 3.41
N ARG A 67 -4.35 -2.51 3.86
CA ARG A 67 -4.78 -1.11 3.81
C ARG A 67 -3.95 -0.21 4.71
N VAL A 68 -3.62 -0.65 5.93
CA VAL A 68 -2.74 0.08 6.85
C VAL A 68 -1.31 0.16 6.29
N GLU A 69 -0.78 -0.91 5.71
CA GLU A 69 0.53 -0.94 5.04
C GLU A 69 0.59 0.03 3.86
N THR A 70 -0.50 0.15 3.11
CA THR A 70 -0.62 1.15 2.04
C THR A 70 -0.51 2.57 2.58
N LEU A 71 -1.02 2.86 3.78
CA LEU A 71 -0.85 4.18 4.43
C LEU A 71 0.62 4.41 4.82
N PHE A 72 1.29 3.43 5.43
CA PHE A 72 2.72 3.53 5.74
C PHE A 72 3.56 3.79 4.49
N MET A 73 3.31 3.04 3.40
CA MET A 73 4.00 3.22 2.13
C MET A 73 3.77 4.61 1.54
N GLN A 74 2.54 5.15 1.60
CA GLN A 74 2.23 6.49 1.09
C GLN A 74 2.96 7.61 1.83
N ALA A 75 3.16 7.44 3.13
CA ALA A 75 3.92 8.37 3.96
C ALA A 75 5.45 8.18 3.84
N GLY A 76 5.90 7.14 3.11
CA GLY A 76 7.33 6.81 2.97
C GLY A 76 7.92 6.22 4.26
N MET A 77 7.12 5.50 5.03
CA MET A 77 7.49 4.99 6.36
C MET A 77 7.54 3.46 6.32
N PRO A 78 8.48 2.83 7.04
CA PRO A 78 8.51 1.38 7.15
C PRO A 78 7.30 0.89 7.95
N THR A 79 6.85 -0.32 7.63
CA THR A 79 5.89 -1.03 8.49
C THR A 79 6.55 -1.38 9.82
N PRO A 80 5.78 -1.54 10.91
CA PRO A 80 6.31 -1.96 12.19
C PRO A 80 7.13 -3.26 12.07
N SER A 81 8.23 -3.34 12.83
CA SER A 81 9.08 -4.54 12.90
C SER A 81 8.38 -5.66 13.67
N SER A 82 8.76 -6.91 13.38
CA SER A 82 8.32 -8.09 14.15
C SER A 82 8.68 -8.00 15.64
N GLU A 83 9.68 -7.21 16.02
CA GLU A 83 10.06 -6.97 17.42
C GLU A 83 8.96 -6.24 18.22
N LYS A 84 8.09 -5.48 17.55
CA LYS A 84 6.94 -4.81 18.20
C LYS A 84 5.75 -5.75 18.38
N LEU A 85 5.80 -6.97 17.83
CA LEU A 85 4.74 -7.96 18.00
C LEU A 85 4.88 -8.63 19.35
N ASN A 86 3.98 -8.31 20.27
CA ASN A 86 3.92 -8.95 21.57
C ASN A 86 2.51 -9.52 21.83
N PRO A 87 2.36 -10.87 21.88
CA PRO A 87 1.09 -11.52 22.21
C PRO A 87 0.51 -11.12 23.58
N ASP A 88 1.33 -10.68 24.52
CA ASP A 88 0.90 -10.32 25.89
C ASP A 88 0.19 -8.96 25.94
N THR A 89 0.59 -8.03 25.06
CA THR A 89 -0.01 -6.68 24.96
C THR A 89 -1.15 -6.63 23.94
N MET A 90 -1.46 -7.75 23.31
CA MET A 90 -2.46 -7.87 22.26
C MET A 90 -3.84 -7.45 22.75
N GLN A 91 -4.45 -6.49 22.06
CA GLN A 91 -5.79 -6.04 22.41
C GLN A 91 -6.87 -6.87 21.69
N PRO A 92 -8.06 -7.03 22.30
CA PRO A 92 -9.23 -7.51 21.58
C PRO A 92 -9.51 -6.60 20.39
N LEU A 93 -9.47 -7.15 19.19
CA LEU A 93 -9.64 -6.37 17.98
C LEU A 93 -11.12 -6.28 17.62
N GLU A 94 -11.69 -5.08 17.73
CA GLU A 94 -13.00 -4.79 17.16
C GLU A 94 -12.84 -4.35 15.69
N VAL A 95 -13.11 -5.26 14.76
CA VAL A 95 -12.98 -5.01 13.30
C VAL A 95 -13.73 -3.75 12.85
N GLY A 96 -14.90 -3.47 13.43
CA GLY A 96 -15.68 -2.27 13.14
C GLY A 96 -14.92 -0.97 13.46
N LYS A 97 -14.29 -0.90 14.64
CA LYS A 97 -13.49 0.25 15.06
C LYS A 97 -12.21 0.38 14.23
N ALA A 98 -11.53 -0.73 13.98
CA ALA A 98 -10.35 -0.79 13.12
C ALA A 98 -10.64 -0.24 11.72
N LYS A 99 -11.73 -0.71 11.11
CA LYS A 99 -12.17 -0.25 9.80
C LYS A 99 -12.51 1.24 9.81
N ALA A 100 -13.23 1.73 10.83
CA ALA A 100 -13.58 3.14 10.94
C ALA A 100 -12.35 4.06 11.04
N LEU A 101 -11.30 3.64 11.76
CA LEU A 101 -10.04 4.39 11.83
C LEU A 101 -9.38 4.50 10.44
N VAL A 102 -9.23 3.37 9.74
CA VAL A 102 -8.63 3.36 8.39
C VAL A 102 -9.47 4.17 7.41
N ASP A 103 -10.80 4.04 7.46
CA ASP A 103 -11.73 4.77 6.59
C ASP A 103 -11.66 6.28 6.85
N LYS A 104 -11.51 6.72 8.11
CA LYS A 104 -11.30 8.13 8.47
C LYS A 104 -10.02 8.68 7.83
N VAL A 105 -8.89 8.00 8.03
CA VAL A 105 -7.59 8.45 7.46
C VAL A 105 -7.65 8.49 5.94
N VAL A 106 -8.23 7.47 5.30
CA VAL A 106 -8.39 7.42 3.84
C VAL A 106 -9.33 8.53 3.35
N GLY A 107 -10.41 8.81 4.08
CA GLY A 107 -11.34 9.89 3.79
C GLY A 107 -10.65 11.26 3.81
N ASP A 108 -9.86 11.54 4.84
CA ASP A 108 -9.12 12.80 4.97
C ASP A 108 -8.07 12.98 3.87
N LEU A 109 -7.45 11.88 3.43
CA LEU A 109 -6.49 11.89 2.33
C LEU A 109 -7.13 12.04 0.94
N SER A 110 -8.43 11.78 0.78
CA SER A 110 -9.09 11.72 -0.53
C SER A 110 -8.94 13.02 -1.33
N THR A 111 -9.20 14.17 -0.69
CA THR A 111 -9.07 15.50 -1.30
C THR A 111 -7.62 15.80 -1.69
N ILE A 112 -6.67 15.42 -0.84
CA ILE A 112 -5.23 15.63 -1.08
C ILE A 112 -4.75 14.76 -2.25
N ARG A 113 -5.24 13.51 -2.34
CA ARG A 113 -4.93 12.59 -3.44
C ARG A 113 -5.52 13.07 -4.77
N GLU A 114 -6.73 13.65 -4.77
CA GLU A 114 -7.28 14.22 -6.00
C GLU A 114 -6.43 15.41 -6.47
N GLN A 115 -5.99 16.29 -5.55
CA GLN A 115 -5.03 17.36 -5.88
C GLN A 115 -3.72 16.78 -6.44
N GLN A 116 -3.17 15.73 -5.84
CA GLN A 116 -1.96 15.05 -6.31
C GLN A 116 -2.12 14.50 -7.73
N LYS A 117 -3.27 13.88 -8.01
CA LYS A 117 -3.60 13.33 -9.33
C LYS A 117 -3.66 14.43 -10.38
N GLN A 118 -4.34 15.54 -10.09
CA GLN A 118 -4.43 16.70 -11.00
C GLN A 118 -3.04 17.31 -11.28
N LEU A 119 -2.19 17.46 -10.25
CA LEU A 119 -0.82 17.92 -10.44
C LEU A 119 0.01 16.94 -11.28
N SER A 120 -0.12 15.63 -11.04
CA SER A 120 0.60 14.60 -11.80
C SER A 120 0.22 14.61 -13.28
N GLN A 121 -1.08 14.70 -13.58
CA GLN A 121 -1.57 14.82 -14.95
C GLN A 121 -1.05 16.10 -15.64
N SER A 122 -1.08 17.24 -14.95
CA SER A 122 -0.51 18.49 -15.48
C SER A 122 0.98 18.37 -15.72
N ARG A 123 1.73 17.74 -14.81
CA ARG A 123 3.16 17.50 -14.97
C ARG A 123 3.47 16.66 -16.19
N ILE A 124 2.72 15.57 -16.43
CA ILE A 124 2.89 14.72 -17.62
C ILE A 124 2.68 15.54 -18.91
N ARG A 125 1.67 16.42 -18.95
CA ARG A 125 1.39 17.28 -20.11
C ARG A 125 2.51 18.29 -20.36
N VAL A 126 3.01 18.95 -19.32
CA VAL A 126 4.13 19.90 -19.42
C VAL A 126 5.43 19.19 -19.80
N ASP A 127 5.69 18.00 -19.26
CA ASP A 127 6.87 17.18 -19.57
C ASP A 127 6.91 16.78 -21.05
N GLU A 128 5.76 16.38 -21.60
CA GLU A 128 5.66 16.05 -23.01
C GLU A 128 5.96 17.26 -23.92
N LEU A 129 5.42 18.43 -23.59
CA LEU A 129 5.70 19.67 -24.32
C LEU A 129 7.17 20.06 -24.22
N LEU A 130 7.74 20.04 -23.00
CA LEU A 130 9.14 20.35 -22.75
C LEU A 130 10.05 19.42 -23.56
N ARG A 131 9.82 18.10 -23.52
CA ARG A 131 10.58 17.12 -24.29
C ARG A 131 10.56 17.44 -25.78
N TYR A 132 9.40 17.76 -26.36
CA TYR A 132 9.32 18.07 -27.80
C TYR A 132 9.96 19.41 -28.17
N VAL A 133 9.93 20.40 -27.29
CA VAL A 133 10.62 21.68 -27.48
C VAL A 133 12.13 21.47 -27.40
N THR A 134 12.64 20.76 -26.39
CA THR A 134 14.07 20.50 -26.20
C THR A 134 14.66 19.62 -27.30
N GLU A 135 13.91 18.64 -27.81
CA GLU A 135 14.35 17.78 -28.93
C GLU A 135 14.11 18.42 -30.31
N GLU A 136 13.66 19.68 -30.37
CA GLU A 136 13.33 20.42 -31.60
C GLU A 136 12.34 19.69 -32.53
N LYS A 137 11.45 18.86 -31.98
CA LYS A 137 10.47 18.07 -32.76
C LYS A 137 9.22 18.89 -33.10
N LEU A 138 9.42 20.00 -33.81
CA LEU A 138 8.37 20.98 -34.17
C LEU A 138 7.18 20.36 -34.94
N GLN A 139 7.37 19.22 -35.60
CA GLN A 139 6.31 18.51 -36.32
C GLN A 139 5.15 18.04 -35.42
N TYR A 140 5.37 17.89 -34.12
CA TYR A 140 4.37 17.49 -33.12
C TYR A 140 3.75 18.66 -32.36
N LEU A 141 4.26 19.88 -32.58
CA LEU A 141 3.83 21.09 -31.88
C LEU A 141 2.98 21.97 -32.79
N ASP A 142 2.03 22.70 -32.20
CA ASP A 142 1.25 23.75 -32.84
C ASP A 142 1.53 25.05 -32.06
N ILE A 143 2.31 25.94 -32.68
CA ILE A 143 2.67 27.25 -32.13
C ILE A 143 1.83 28.30 -32.83
N ARG A 144 1.02 29.00 -32.06
CA ARG A 144 0.19 30.12 -32.53
C ARG A 144 0.66 31.40 -31.88
N ILE A 145 0.81 32.45 -32.67
CA ILE A 145 1.21 33.76 -32.19
C ILE A 145 0.12 34.74 -32.60
N GLY A 146 -0.40 35.50 -31.65
CA GLY A 146 -1.54 36.36 -31.96
C GLY A 146 -2.12 37.09 -30.77
N GLN A 147 -3.19 37.82 -31.04
CA GLN A 147 -3.93 38.58 -30.04
C GLN A 147 -5.30 37.96 -29.82
N VAL A 148 -5.82 38.12 -28.61
CA VAL A 148 -7.12 37.58 -28.23
C VAL A 148 -8.14 38.71 -28.32
N GLY A 149 -9.14 38.56 -29.19
CA GLY A 149 -10.21 39.56 -29.33
C GLY A 149 -11.19 39.57 -28.14
N LYS A 150 -11.39 38.42 -27.48
CA LYS A 150 -12.25 38.28 -26.30
C LYS A 150 -11.63 37.40 -25.21
N GLY A 151 -11.31 38.02 -24.08
CA GLY A 151 -10.82 37.33 -22.89
C GLY A 151 -9.55 37.95 -22.32
N ASN A 152 -9.13 37.45 -21.18
CA ASN A 152 -7.84 37.73 -20.57
C ASN A 152 -7.03 36.43 -20.43
N ASP A 153 -5.77 36.53 -20.03
CA ASP A 153 -4.88 35.38 -19.77
C ASP A 153 -5.56 34.30 -18.90
N ALA A 154 -6.24 34.70 -17.82
CA ALA A 154 -6.94 33.80 -16.92
C ALA A 154 -8.06 32.99 -17.60
N LEU A 155 -8.84 33.62 -18.49
CA LEU A 155 -9.90 32.94 -19.23
C LEU A 155 -9.32 31.90 -20.19
N ILE A 156 -8.25 32.24 -20.91
CA ILE A 156 -7.59 31.32 -21.85
C ILE A 156 -7.07 30.10 -21.09
N ARG A 157 -6.38 30.32 -19.97
CA ARG A 157 -5.87 29.24 -19.11
C ARG A 157 -6.99 28.34 -18.59
N SER A 158 -8.11 28.92 -18.16
CA SER A 158 -9.26 28.13 -17.68
C SER A 158 -9.88 27.24 -18.75
N ARG A 159 -9.96 27.73 -20.00
CA ARG A 159 -10.54 27.00 -21.13
C ARG A 159 -9.64 25.86 -21.61
N LEU A 160 -8.32 26.05 -21.53
CA LEU A 160 -7.32 25.07 -21.95
C LEU A 160 -6.81 24.18 -20.82
N ALA A 161 -7.30 24.33 -19.59
CA ALA A 161 -6.81 23.61 -18.40
C ALA A 161 -6.74 22.07 -18.54
N ASN A 162 -7.59 21.50 -19.40
CA ASN A 162 -7.62 20.06 -19.67
C ASN A 162 -6.71 19.61 -20.81
N GLN A 163 -6.07 20.53 -21.52
CA GLN A 163 -5.20 20.28 -22.67
C GLN A 163 -3.73 20.45 -22.30
N ALA A 164 -2.82 19.89 -23.10
CA ALA A 164 -1.41 20.20 -23.00
C ALA A 164 -1.15 21.54 -23.69
N PHE A 165 -0.98 22.60 -22.91
CA PHE A 165 -0.72 23.94 -23.45
C PHE A 165 0.28 24.73 -22.60
N VAL A 166 0.94 25.69 -23.25
CA VAL A 166 1.65 26.79 -22.60
C VAL A 166 1.23 28.09 -23.28
N LEU A 167 0.94 29.09 -22.45
CA LEU A 167 0.61 30.44 -22.88
C LEU A 167 1.60 31.41 -22.24
N ILE A 168 2.30 32.17 -23.07
CA ILE A 168 3.18 33.26 -22.64
C ILE A 168 2.83 34.55 -23.36
N GLN A 169 3.12 35.67 -22.72
CA GLN A 169 3.15 36.99 -23.35
C GLN A 169 4.52 37.60 -23.05
N PRO A 170 5.50 37.47 -23.96
CA PRO A 170 6.83 38.05 -23.74
C PRO A 170 6.70 39.56 -23.50
N ALA A 171 7.41 40.11 -22.51
CA ALA A 171 7.26 41.53 -22.14
C ALA A 171 7.58 42.51 -23.28
N THR A 172 8.39 42.07 -24.25
CA THR A 172 8.75 42.83 -25.44
C THR A 172 7.70 42.75 -26.55
N TRP A 173 6.73 41.84 -26.44
CA TRP A 173 5.74 41.53 -27.47
C TRP A 173 4.35 41.96 -27.03
N LYS A 174 3.55 42.46 -27.99
CA LYS A 174 2.13 42.72 -27.76
C LYS A 174 1.30 41.44 -27.84
N ASP A 175 1.79 40.45 -28.58
CA ASP A 175 1.07 39.22 -28.90
C ASP A 175 1.35 38.12 -27.87
N PHE A 176 0.36 37.25 -27.71
CA PHE A 176 0.49 36.00 -26.96
C PHE A 176 1.12 34.93 -27.86
N VAL A 177 1.90 34.05 -27.23
CA VAL A 177 2.36 32.81 -27.84
C VAL A 177 1.66 31.65 -27.14
N LEU A 178 0.88 30.90 -27.91
CA LEU A 178 0.21 29.69 -27.47
C LEU A 178 0.90 28.48 -28.10
N LEU A 179 1.45 27.61 -27.25
CA LEU A 179 2.01 26.32 -27.63
C LEU A 179 1.03 25.22 -27.22
N THR A 180 0.70 24.32 -28.15
CA THR A 180 -0.09 23.12 -27.89
C THR A 180 0.45 21.91 -28.65
N LEU A 181 -0.04 20.71 -28.34
CA LEU A 181 0.25 19.52 -29.14
C LEU A 181 -0.60 19.52 -30.42
N LYS A 182 0.03 19.21 -31.54
CA LYS A 182 -0.64 19.16 -32.85
C LYS A 182 -1.74 18.09 -32.91
N ARG A 183 -1.61 17.00 -32.14
CA ARG A 183 -2.65 15.96 -32.04
C ARG A 183 -3.94 16.47 -31.39
N ASP A 184 -3.84 17.48 -30.52
CA ASP A 184 -4.98 18.05 -29.79
C ASP A 184 -5.64 19.19 -30.57
N ARG A 185 -5.16 19.49 -31.79
CA ARG A 185 -5.66 20.60 -32.63
C ARG A 185 -7.17 20.59 -32.83
N GLN A 186 -7.79 19.42 -32.98
CA GLN A 186 -9.25 19.32 -33.16
C GLN A 186 -10.03 19.79 -31.93
N GLN A 187 -9.46 19.63 -30.73
CA GLN A 187 -10.07 20.06 -29.48
C GLN A 187 -9.71 21.51 -29.13
N VAL A 188 -8.47 21.92 -29.44
CA VAL A 188 -7.96 23.27 -29.15
C VAL A 188 -8.53 24.33 -30.09
N SER A 189 -8.65 24.03 -31.39
CA SER A 189 -9.03 25.06 -32.38
C SER A 189 -10.39 25.71 -32.12
N PRO A 190 -11.47 24.96 -31.80
CA PRO A 190 -12.76 25.57 -31.46
C PRO A 190 -12.69 26.47 -30.21
N LEU A 191 -11.85 26.12 -29.24
CA LEU A 191 -11.64 26.92 -28.02
C LEU A 191 -10.94 28.24 -28.35
N VAL A 192 -9.91 28.19 -29.20
CA VAL A 192 -9.16 29.36 -29.67
C VAL A 192 -10.02 30.28 -30.55
N GLU A 193 -10.86 29.71 -31.42
CA GLU A 193 -11.81 30.47 -32.24
C GLU A 193 -12.86 31.20 -31.40
N THR A 194 -13.37 30.55 -30.34
CA THR A 194 -14.32 31.17 -29.39
C THR A 194 -13.72 32.40 -28.70
N LEU A 195 -12.40 32.40 -28.48
CA LEU A 195 -11.65 33.52 -27.91
C LEU A 195 -11.37 34.64 -28.92
N GLN A 196 -11.80 34.49 -30.18
CA GLN A 196 -11.55 35.43 -31.28
C GLN A 196 -10.05 35.69 -31.48
N TRP A 197 -9.27 34.62 -31.52
CA TRP A 197 -7.83 34.71 -31.76
C TRP A 197 -7.52 35.28 -33.14
N MET A 198 -6.66 36.29 -33.17
CA MET A 198 -6.16 36.94 -34.38
C MET A 198 -4.69 36.56 -34.57
N GLU A 199 -4.42 35.68 -35.53
CA GLU A 199 -3.08 35.18 -35.81
C GLU A 199 -2.18 36.29 -36.39
N ASN A 200 -0.95 36.36 -35.90
CA ASN A 200 0.09 37.20 -36.47
C ASN A 200 0.68 36.49 -37.70
N PRO A 201 0.72 37.14 -38.88
CA PRO A 201 1.21 36.52 -40.11
C PRO A 201 2.74 36.29 -40.14
N ASP A 202 3.50 36.83 -39.18
CA ASP A 202 4.96 36.71 -39.16
C ASP A 202 5.43 35.33 -38.64
N GLY A 203 5.70 34.43 -39.58
CA GLY A 203 6.25 33.11 -39.31
C GLY A 203 7.67 33.11 -38.72
N GLY A 204 8.42 34.22 -38.79
CA GLY A 204 9.73 34.36 -38.17
C GLY A 204 9.67 34.37 -36.65
N LEU A 205 8.58 34.88 -36.08
CA LEU A 205 8.37 34.97 -34.64
C LEU A 205 8.26 33.58 -33.99
N GLN A 206 7.81 32.55 -34.71
CA GLN A 206 7.71 31.20 -34.16
C GLN A 206 9.06 30.65 -33.68
N ARG A 207 10.13 30.89 -34.45
CA ARG A 207 11.49 30.45 -34.07
C ARG A 207 12.03 31.26 -32.90
N VAL A 208 11.75 32.57 -32.88
CA VAL A 208 12.18 33.47 -31.80
C VAL A 208 11.43 33.17 -30.49
N ALA A 209 10.22 32.61 -30.57
CA ALA A 209 9.41 32.25 -29.41
C ALA A 209 9.90 30.98 -28.68
N LEU A 210 10.64 30.09 -29.35
CA LEU A 210 11.03 28.78 -28.79
C LEU A 210 11.84 28.89 -27.48
N PRO A 211 12.87 29.74 -27.36
CA PRO A 211 13.60 29.88 -26.09
C PRO A 211 12.72 30.39 -24.94
N PHE A 212 11.76 31.28 -25.22
CA PHE A 212 10.82 31.77 -24.22
C PHE A 212 9.85 30.67 -23.77
N LEU A 213 9.36 29.86 -24.72
CA LEU A 213 8.49 28.71 -24.43
C LEU A 213 9.22 27.65 -23.60
N GLN A 214 10.48 27.37 -23.94
CA GLN A 214 11.30 26.43 -23.17
C GLN A 214 11.50 26.90 -21.73
N ALA A 215 11.90 28.16 -21.53
CA ALA A 215 12.10 28.71 -20.19
C ALA A 215 10.82 28.68 -19.35
N GLU A 216 9.66 28.99 -19.95
CA GLU A 216 8.36 28.89 -19.26
C GLU A 216 8.01 27.44 -18.91
N LEU A 217 8.22 26.48 -19.82
CA LEU A 217 7.98 25.06 -19.57
C LEU A 217 8.85 24.52 -18.43
N GLU A 218 10.13 24.91 -18.40
CA GLU A 218 11.06 24.57 -17.31
C GLU A 218 10.60 25.17 -15.98
N GLN A 219 10.19 26.45 -15.97
CA GLN A 219 9.66 27.10 -14.76
C GLN A 219 8.36 26.45 -14.27
N GLN A 220 7.45 26.10 -15.18
CA GLN A 220 6.21 25.38 -14.83
C GLN A 220 6.52 23.99 -14.29
N MET A 221 7.49 23.27 -14.86
CA MET A 221 7.94 21.98 -14.36
C MET A 221 8.50 22.08 -12.94
N GLU A 222 9.30 23.10 -12.66
CA GLU A 222 9.84 23.37 -11.33
C GLU A 222 8.71 23.68 -10.32
N ASN A 223 7.77 24.53 -10.69
CA ASN A 223 6.62 24.90 -9.85
C ASN A 223 5.73 23.69 -9.54
N LEU A 224 5.45 22.84 -10.55
CA LEU A 224 4.72 21.60 -10.37
C LEU A 224 5.50 20.60 -9.49
N GLY A 225 6.83 20.59 -9.60
CA GLY A 225 7.72 19.82 -8.73
C GLY A 225 7.61 20.24 -7.26
N LYS A 226 7.68 21.54 -6.98
CA LYS A 226 7.50 22.14 -5.65
C LYS A 226 6.12 21.82 -5.07
N ALA A 227 5.05 22.07 -5.83
CA ALA A 227 3.68 21.78 -5.39
C ALA A 227 3.45 20.28 -5.10
N ASN A 228 4.05 19.38 -5.89
CA ASN A 228 3.97 17.94 -5.63
C ASN A 228 4.74 17.53 -4.36
N ALA A 229 5.87 18.20 -4.05
CA ALA A 229 6.59 17.98 -2.81
C ALA A 229 5.76 18.44 -1.59
N GLU A 230 5.12 19.60 -1.66
CA GLU A 230 4.21 20.10 -0.62
C GLU A 230 3.02 19.15 -0.39
N ILE A 231 2.43 18.62 -1.46
CA ILE A 231 1.35 17.62 -1.33
C ILE A 231 1.85 16.36 -0.64
N LYS A 232 3.02 15.84 -1.01
CA LYS A 232 3.61 14.67 -0.33
C LYS A 232 3.81 14.93 1.15
N GLU A 233 4.34 16.10 1.51
CA GLU A 233 4.51 16.49 2.91
C GLU A 233 3.18 16.54 3.65
N ARG A 234 2.13 17.11 3.06
CA ARG A 234 0.77 17.13 3.63
C ARG A 234 0.20 15.72 3.85
N ILE A 235 0.40 14.80 2.90
CA ILE A 235 0.01 13.39 3.05
C ILE A 235 0.75 12.76 4.23
N THR A 236 2.07 12.92 4.29
CA THR A 236 2.91 12.38 5.36
C THR A 236 2.51 12.95 6.72
N LEU A 237 2.28 14.25 6.82
CA LEU A 237 1.86 14.91 8.07
C LEU A 237 0.51 14.37 8.56
N ARG A 238 -0.48 14.28 7.67
CA ARG A 238 -1.80 13.73 8.04
C ARG A 238 -1.68 12.31 8.57
N ILE A 239 -0.92 11.44 7.90
CA ILE A 239 -0.74 10.04 8.34
C ILE A 239 0.00 9.99 9.68
N LYS A 240 0.98 10.87 9.91
CA LYS A 240 1.72 10.95 11.17
C LYS A 240 0.84 11.30 12.37
N GLU A 241 -0.25 12.05 12.20
CA GLU A 241 -1.17 12.38 13.28
C GLU A 241 -1.83 11.14 13.91
N ASP A 242 -2.11 10.12 13.11
CA ASP A 242 -2.72 8.85 13.58
C ASP A 242 -1.67 7.72 13.66
N MET A 243 -0.37 8.03 13.63
CA MET A 243 0.72 7.05 13.52
C MET A 243 0.64 5.96 14.60
N GLU A 244 0.62 6.38 15.85
CA GLU A 244 0.69 5.45 16.99
C GLU A 244 -0.48 4.48 16.96
N SER A 245 -1.68 5.00 16.67
CA SER A 245 -2.88 4.19 16.51
C SER A 245 -2.79 3.23 15.32
N LEU A 246 -2.19 3.64 14.20
CA LEU A 246 -1.98 2.78 13.04
C LEU A 246 -0.91 1.70 13.29
N GLU A 247 0.15 2.00 14.06
CA GLU A 247 1.16 1.01 14.45
C GLU A 247 0.57 -0.05 15.38
N THR A 248 -0.14 0.36 16.43
CA THR A 248 -0.83 -0.57 17.34
C THR A 248 -1.82 -1.44 16.56
N LEU A 249 -2.64 -0.81 15.71
CA LEU A 249 -3.59 -1.54 14.89
C LEU A 249 -2.91 -2.55 13.96
N TRP A 250 -1.79 -2.19 13.34
CA TRP A 250 -1.04 -3.10 12.48
C TRP A 250 -0.51 -4.31 13.27
N CYS A 251 0.05 -4.08 14.47
CA CYS A 251 0.54 -5.15 15.34
C CYS A 251 -0.59 -6.08 15.76
N ASP A 252 -1.72 -5.53 16.21
CA ASP A 252 -2.87 -6.33 16.61
C ASP A 252 -3.43 -7.14 15.43
N LEU A 253 -3.61 -6.53 14.27
CA LEU A 253 -4.04 -7.22 13.04
C LEU A 253 -3.10 -8.37 12.70
N ARG A 254 -1.78 -8.15 12.76
CA ARG A 254 -0.79 -9.18 12.45
C ARG A 254 -0.81 -10.32 13.46
N LEU A 255 -0.98 -10.03 14.75
CA LEU A 255 -1.09 -11.06 15.79
C LEU A 255 -2.37 -11.89 15.61
N HIS A 256 -3.51 -11.26 15.30
CA HIS A 256 -4.77 -11.96 15.03
C HIS A 256 -4.69 -12.84 13.79
N GLU A 257 -4.01 -12.38 12.72
CA GLU A 257 -3.71 -13.22 11.55
C GLU A 257 -2.90 -14.46 11.92
N LEU A 258 -1.80 -14.28 12.65
CA LEU A 258 -0.90 -15.37 13.04
C LEU A 258 -1.62 -16.39 13.94
N LEU A 259 -2.43 -15.94 14.89
CA LEU A 259 -3.29 -16.83 15.68
C LEU A 259 -4.31 -17.57 14.79
N GLY A 260 -4.85 -16.87 13.79
CA GLY A 260 -5.74 -17.46 12.79
C GLY A 260 -5.07 -18.57 11.98
N GLU A 261 -3.84 -18.34 11.51
CA GLU A 261 -3.01 -19.32 10.80
C GLU A 261 -2.65 -20.53 11.68
N ILE A 262 -2.28 -20.30 12.95
CA ILE A 262 -2.03 -21.37 13.93
C ILE A 262 -3.29 -22.22 14.10
N ALA A 263 -4.44 -21.58 14.31
CA ALA A 263 -5.70 -22.26 14.54
C ALA A 263 -6.17 -23.11 13.34
N GLN A 264 -5.75 -22.81 12.10
CA GLN A 264 -6.05 -23.66 10.94
C GLN A 264 -5.36 -25.03 11.00
N ASN A 265 -4.29 -25.16 11.78
CA ASN A 265 -3.58 -26.41 11.97
C ASN A 265 -4.14 -27.24 13.13
N PHE A 266 -5.14 -26.71 13.85
CA PHE A 266 -5.74 -27.35 15.00
C PHE A 266 -6.93 -28.19 14.55
N SER A 267 -7.06 -29.37 15.14
CA SER A 267 -8.15 -30.30 14.91
C SER A 267 -8.91 -30.51 16.20
N HIS A 268 -10.23 -30.48 16.15
CA HIS A 268 -11.06 -30.52 17.35
C HIS A 268 -11.86 -31.82 17.44
N THR A 269 -12.04 -32.28 18.68
CA THR A 269 -13.05 -33.29 19.05
C THR A 269 -14.23 -32.59 19.74
N ARG A 270 -15.00 -33.30 20.58
CA ARG A 270 -16.08 -32.68 21.36
C ARG A 270 -15.57 -31.70 22.41
N ASN A 271 -14.49 -32.05 23.11
CA ASN A 271 -14.00 -31.31 24.29
C ASN A 271 -12.49 -31.04 24.27
N THR A 272 -11.78 -31.51 23.24
CA THR A 272 -10.33 -31.39 23.15
C THR A 272 -9.89 -30.89 21.80
N THR A 273 -8.73 -30.25 21.82
CA THR A 273 -8.04 -29.73 20.65
C THR A 273 -6.71 -30.44 20.48
N ILE A 274 -6.43 -30.84 19.25
CA ILE A 274 -5.28 -31.63 18.86
C ILE A 274 -4.47 -30.81 17.85
N PHE A 275 -3.17 -30.72 18.06
CA PHE A 275 -2.25 -30.10 17.10
C PHE A 275 -0.93 -30.86 17.06
N SER A 276 -0.20 -30.72 15.96
CA SER A 276 1.09 -31.36 15.77
C SER A 276 2.04 -30.47 14.98
N GLY A 277 3.33 -30.65 15.17
CA GLY A 277 4.36 -29.90 14.46
C GLY A 277 5.78 -30.33 14.80
N TRP A 278 6.72 -29.86 14.00
CA TRP A 278 8.14 -30.12 14.18
C TRP A 278 8.79 -29.07 15.07
N VAL A 279 9.67 -29.52 15.98
CA VAL A 279 10.37 -28.67 16.93
C VAL A 279 11.84 -29.06 16.96
N PRO A 280 12.78 -28.10 17.01
CA PRO A 280 14.18 -28.38 17.28
C PRO A 280 14.34 -29.14 18.60
N GLN A 281 15.16 -30.19 18.61
CA GLN A 281 15.36 -31.02 19.79
C GLN A 281 15.82 -30.21 21.02
N SER A 282 16.61 -29.15 20.82
CA SER A 282 17.06 -28.25 21.88
C SER A 282 15.93 -27.46 22.55
N GLU A 283 14.84 -27.19 21.83
CA GLU A 283 13.70 -26.39 22.32
C GLU A 283 12.54 -27.25 22.84
N SER A 284 12.60 -28.57 22.64
CA SER A 284 11.51 -29.51 22.99
C SER A 284 11.07 -29.42 24.46
N SER A 285 12.04 -29.39 25.40
CA SER A 285 11.75 -29.31 26.83
C SER A 285 11.14 -27.97 27.25
N ALA A 286 11.57 -26.87 26.60
CA ALA A 286 11.05 -25.54 26.87
C ALA A 286 9.62 -25.39 26.34
N LEU A 287 9.34 -25.93 25.16
CA LEU A 287 7.99 -25.94 24.59
C LEU A 287 7.04 -26.80 25.43
N GLU A 288 7.46 -27.98 25.87
CA GLU A 288 6.63 -28.86 26.69
C GLU A 288 6.24 -28.20 28.02
N SER A 289 7.19 -27.54 28.70
CA SER A 289 6.90 -26.87 29.97
C SER A 289 5.89 -25.74 29.79
N VAL A 290 6.00 -24.97 28.70
CA VAL A 290 5.09 -23.88 28.38
C VAL A 290 3.68 -24.40 28.05
N ILE A 291 3.54 -25.46 27.24
CA ILE A 291 2.23 -26.05 26.93
C ILE A 291 1.59 -26.61 28.21
N ARG A 292 2.35 -27.33 29.04
CA ARG A 292 1.84 -27.87 30.31
C ARG A 292 1.38 -26.78 31.26
N ALA A 293 2.15 -25.68 31.38
CA ALA A 293 1.78 -24.54 32.21
C ALA A 293 0.51 -23.84 31.68
N ALA A 294 0.43 -23.61 30.37
CA ALA A 294 -0.73 -22.96 29.74
C ALA A 294 -2.01 -23.79 29.85
N ALA A 295 -1.89 -25.12 29.87
CA ALA A 295 -3.00 -26.04 30.04
C ALA A 295 -3.30 -26.42 31.50
N ASP A 296 -2.62 -25.81 32.48
CA ASP A 296 -2.72 -26.16 33.92
C ASP A 296 -2.54 -27.68 34.18
N GLY A 297 -1.61 -28.30 33.45
CA GLY A 297 -1.36 -29.75 33.49
C GLY A 297 -2.38 -30.62 32.75
N ALA A 298 -3.52 -30.08 32.31
CA ALA A 298 -4.57 -30.80 31.58
C ALA A 298 -4.25 -30.97 30.09
N CYS A 299 -3.12 -31.62 29.80
CA CYS A 299 -2.68 -31.91 28.44
C CYS A 299 -1.96 -33.26 28.34
N VAL A 300 -2.04 -33.86 27.15
CA VAL A 300 -1.25 -35.02 26.76
C VAL A 300 -0.30 -34.59 25.66
N ILE A 301 1.00 -34.83 25.86
CA ILE A 301 2.06 -34.45 24.93
C ILE A 301 2.84 -35.72 24.59
N GLU A 302 2.96 -36.00 23.30
CA GLU A 302 3.73 -37.11 22.75
C GLU A 302 4.82 -36.58 21.83
N TRP A 303 6.05 -37.11 22.01
CA TRP A 303 7.21 -36.78 21.20
C TRP A 303 7.62 -37.99 20.36
N THR A 304 7.69 -37.83 19.05
CA THR A 304 8.18 -38.85 18.12
C THR A 304 9.47 -38.36 17.46
N ASP A 305 10.55 -39.15 17.54
CA ASP A 305 11.77 -38.78 16.82
C ASP A 305 11.55 -38.91 15.30
N ALA A 306 12.15 -38.00 14.53
CA ALA A 306 12.07 -37.99 13.07
C ALA A 306 12.48 -39.32 12.41
N LYS A 307 13.29 -40.14 13.12
CA LYS A 307 13.78 -41.44 12.65
C LYS A 307 12.70 -42.53 12.63
N TYR A 308 11.61 -42.36 13.37
CA TYR A 308 10.56 -43.37 13.53
C TYR A 308 9.30 -43.09 12.70
N LEU A 309 9.25 -41.97 11.97
CA LEU A 309 8.14 -41.66 11.07
C LEU A 309 8.36 -42.34 9.71
N PRO A 310 7.33 -43.01 9.16
CA PRO A 310 7.40 -43.58 7.82
C PRO A 310 7.65 -42.45 6.80
N ARG A 311 8.63 -42.66 5.91
CA ARG A 311 8.94 -41.74 4.81
C ARG A 311 7.87 -41.74 3.75
#